data_AF-A0A1Q4FVL2-F1
#
_entry.id   AF-A0A1Q4FVL2-F1
#
_cell.length_a   1.000
_cell.length_b   1.000
_cell.length_c   1.000
_cell.angle_alpha   90.00
_cell.angle_beta   90.00
_cell.angle_gamma   90.00
#
_symmetry.space_group_name_H-M   'P 1'
#
loop_
_entity.id
_entity.type
_entity.pdbx_description
1 polymer ?
#
loop_
_entity_poly.entity_id
_entity_poly.type
_entity_poly.pdbx_seq_one_letter_code
_entity_poly.pdbx_strand_id
1 'polypeptide(L)'
;MIPYINEFIEMNLRGEFQTWELAAYVVKQLSKSCLQSDFDELPDWLKAGVREEIDSYKACGGWIIFRSNSEPEDYAPYADDVIRKFDLSN
;
A
#
# COMPACT_ATOMS: atom_id res chain seq x y z
N MET A 1 6.79 -12.27 -3.51
CA MET A 1 5.32 -12.32 -3.38
C MET A 1 4.92 -11.55 -2.14
N ILE A 2 3.94 -10.65 -2.22
CA ILE A 2 3.41 -9.92 -1.06
C ILE A 2 2.69 -10.90 -0.12
N PRO A 3 3.08 -11.03 1.16
CA PRO A 3 2.43 -11.96 2.08
C PRO A 3 0.94 -11.66 2.24
N TYR A 4 0.10 -12.69 2.34
CA TYR A 4 -1.34 -12.60 2.64
C TYR A 4 -2.19 -11.69 1.73
N ILE A 5 -1.66 -11.29 0.56
CA ILE A 5 -2.31 -10.29 -0.27
C ILE A 5 -3.61 -10.79 -0.89
N ASN A 6 -3.68 -12.08 -1.21
CA ASN A 6 -4.88 -12.70 -1.79
C ASN A 6 -6.02 -12.73 -0.78
N GLU A 7 -5.73 -13.07 0.48
CA GLU A 7 -6.70 -13.07 1.57
C GLU A 7 -7.27 -11.66 1.79
N PHE A 8 -6.43 -10.62 1.77
CA PHE A 8 -6.89 -9.25 1.91
C PHE A 8 -7.65 -8.74 0.69
N ILE A 9 -7.29 -9.17 -0.53
CA ILE A 9 -8.09 -8.90 -1.73
C ILE A 9 -9.48 -9.53 -1.59
N GLU A 10 -9.58 -10.78 -1.14
CA GLU A 10 -10.87 -11.43 -0.93
C GLU A 10 -11.73 -10.71 0.13
N MET A 11 -11.12 -10.26 1.23
CA MET A 11 -11.80 -9.46 2.26
C MET A 11 -12.29 -8.12 1.70
N ASN A 12 -11.48 -7.45 0.87
CA ASN A 12 -11.88 -6.21 0.20
C ASN A 12 -13.08 -6.44 -0.74
N LEU A 13 -13.06 -7.52 -1.53
CA LEU A 13 -14.17 -7.88 -2.40
C LEU A 13 -15.46 -8.23 -1.64
N ARG A 14 -15.36 -8.66 -0.39
CA ARG A 14 -16.50 -8.88 0.52
C ARG A 14 -16.96 -7.61 1.25
N GLY A 15 -16.24 -6.49 1.10
CA GLY A 15 -16.50 -5.23 1.79
C GLY A 15 -16.02 -5.19 3.25
N GLU A 16 -15.16 -6.14 3.65
CA GLU A 16 -14.62 -6.25 5.00
C GLU A 16 -13.32 -5.42 5.19
N PHE A 17 -12.74 -4.94 4.09
CA PHE A 17 -11.47 -4.21 4.08
C PHE A 17 -11.54 -3.07 3.05
N GLN A 18 -11.15 -1.85 3.43
CA GLN A 18 -11.19 -0.73 2.49
C GLN A 18 -9.99 -0.75 1.53
N THR A 19 -10.17 -0.20 0.34
CA THR A 19 -9.11 -0.20 -0.69
C THR A 19 -7.86 0.57 -0.26
N TRP A 20 -8.02 1.68 0.47
CA TRP A 20 -6.88 2.45 1.00
C TRP A 20 -6.10 1.65 2.07
N GLU A 21 -6.78 0.82 2.88
CA GLU A 21 -6.12 -0.05 3.87
C GLU A 21 -5.26 -1.11 3.18
N LEU A 22 -5.76 -1.65 2.05
CA LEU A 22 -5.03 -2.60 1.21
C LEU A 22 -3.84 -1.95 0.53
N ALA A 23 -4.01 -0.75 -0.01
CA ALA A 23 -2.93 0.03 -0.60
C ALA A 23 -1.83 0.34 0.44
N ALA A 24 -2.20 0.77 1.64
CA ALA A 24 -1.26 0.99 2.74
C ALA A 24 -0.51 -0.29 3.12
N TYR A 25 -1.21 -1.43 3.20
CA TYR A 25 -0.58 -2.73 3.45
C TYR A 25 0.45 -3.06 2.38
N VAL A 26 0.09 -2.91 1.10
CA VAL A 26 1.00 -3.14 -0.03
C VAL A 26 2.22 -2.24 0.06
N VAL A 27 2.05 -0.93 0.25
CA VAL A 27 3.17 0.03 0.41
C VAL A 27 4.13 -0.42 1.51
N LYS A 28 3.60 -0.82 2.67
CA LYS A 28 4.41 -1.32 3.78
C LYS A 28 5.17 -2.60 3.42
N GLN A 29 4.58 -3.54 2.68
CA GLN A 29 5.29 -4.77 2.26
C GLN A 29 6.35 -4.49 1.18
N LEU A 30 6.03 -3.65 0.20
CA LEU A 30 6.96 -3.18 -0.84
C LEU A 30 8.17 -2.48 -0.23
N SER A 31 7.98 -1.67 0.83
CA SER A 31 9.09 -1.01 1.52
C SER A 31 10.08 -1.98 2.17
N LYS A 32 9.67 -3.20 2.53
CA LYS A 32 10.50 -4.13 3.32
C LYS A 32 11.40 -5.00 2.46
N SER A 33 10.81 -5.92 1.71
CA SER A 33 11.57 -6.99 1.04
C SER A 33 10.96 -7.47 -0.27
N CYS A 34 9.87 -6.86 -0.73
CA CYS A 34 9.25 -7.24 -2.00
C CYS A 34 9.99 -6.59 -3.19
N LEU A 35 9.79 -7.16 -4.37
CA LEU A 35 10.41 -6.75 -5.63
C LEU A 35 9.37 -6.07 -6.55
N GLN A 36 9.83 -5.37 -7.60
CA GLN A 36 8.95 -4.75 -8.61
C GLN A 36 7.94 -5.76 -9.19
N SER A 37 8.38 -6.99 -9.46
CA SER A 37 7.50 -8.08 -9.93
C SER A 37 6.34 -8.37 -8.98
N ASP A 38 6.55 -8.21 -7.67
CA ASP A 38 5.48 -8.43 -6.68
C ASP A 38 4.40 -7.35 -6.77
N PHE A 39 4.76 -6.14 -7.19
CA PHE A 39 3.80 -5.07 -7.47
C PHE A 39 3.11 -5.28 -8.81
N ASP A 40 3.85 -5.68 -9.85
CA ASP A 40 3.33 -5.85 -11.20
C ASP A 40 2.27 -6.96 -11.30
N GLU A 41 2.40 -7.99 -10.47
CA GLU A 41 1.44 -9.10 -10.32
C GLU A 41 0.12 -8.70 -9.65
N LEU A 42 0.03 -7.52 -9.04
CA LEU A 42 -1.21 -7.05 -8.39
C LEU A 42 -2.28 -6.69 -9.43
N PRO A 43 -3.58 -6.83 -9.06
CA PRO A 43 -4.68 -6.34 -9.88
C PRO A 43 -4.55 -4.85 -10.20
N ASP A 44 -4.93 -4.43 -11.42
CA ASP A 44 -4.78 -3.04 -11.89
C ASP A 44 -5.45 -2.01 -10.96
N TRP A 45 -6.63 -2.33 -10.42
CA TRP A 45 -7.32 -1.46 -9.48
C TRP A 45 -6.55 -1.24 -8.17
N LEU A 46 -5.81 -2.25 -7.71
CA LEU A 46 -5.00 -2.15 -6.50
C LEU A 46 -3.69 -1.41 -6.78
N LYS A 47 -3.07 -1.62 -7.94
CA LYS A 47 -1.93 -0.80 -8.39
C LYS A 47 -2.32 0.67 -8.47
N ALA A 48 -3.50 0.97 -8.99
CA ALA A 48 -4.05 2.33 -9.02
C ALA A 48 -4.25 2.90 -7.61
N GLY A 49 -4.84 2.13 -6.69
CA GLY A 49 -5.01 2.56 -5.29
C GLY A 49 -3.68 2.83 -4.57
N VAL A 50 -2.66 2.00 -4.79
CA VAL A 50 -1.30 2.26 -4.25
C VAL A 50 -0.73 3.57 -4.79
N ARG A 51 -0.91 3.85 -6.09
CA ARG A 51 -0.45 5.12 -6.69
C ARG A 51 -1.19 6.32 -6.11
N GLU A 52 -2.50 6.22 -5.96
CA GLU A 52 -3.34 7.28 -5.41
C GLU A 52 -2.92 7.65 -3.98
N GLU A 53 -2.67 6.66 -3.13
CA GLU A 53 -2.19 6.90 -1.77
C GLU A 53 -0.78 7.52 -1.76
N ILE A 54 0.13 7.04 -2.62
CA ILE A 54 1.47 7.61 -2.75
C ILE A 54 1.44 9.05 -3.27
N ASP A 55 0.58 9.36 -4.25
CA ASP A 55 0.45 10.72 -4.77
C ASP A 55 -0.22 11.66 -3.75
N SER A 56 -1.19 11.15 -2.98
CA SER A 56 -1.76 11.87 -1.84
C SER A 56 -0.70 12.17 -0.78
N TYR A 57 0.17 11.19 -0.48
CA TYR A 57 1.31 11.40 0.40
C TYR A 57 2.27 12.48 -0.13
N LYS A 58 2.64 12.44 -1.41
CA LYS A 58 3.51 13.48 -2.03
C LYS A 58 2.90 14.88 -1.93
N ALA A 59 1.58 14.99 -2.04
CA ALA A 59 0.88 16.27 -1.96
C ALA A 59 0.75 16.79 -0.52
N CYS A 60 0.54 15.90 0.46
CA CYS A 60 0.22 16.27 1.83
C CYS A 60 1.43 16.24 2.79
N GLY A 61 2.49 15.51 2.45
CA GLY A 61 3.74 15.41 3.23
C GLY A 61 3.65 14.57 4.51
N GLY A 62 2.52 13.90 4.78
CA GLY A 62 2.36 13.05 5.95
C GLY A 62 1.28 11.99 5.75
N TRP A 63 1.49 10.81 6.33
CA TRP A 63 0.56 9.69 6.25
C TRP A 63 0.56 8.91 7.57
N ILE A 64 -0.41 9.21 8.44
CA ILE A 64 -0.59 8.51 9.72
C ILE A 64 -1.87 7.68 9.64
N ILE A 65 -1.76 6.39 9.93
CA ILE A 65 -2.91 5.48 9.95
C ILE A 65 -3.32 5.21 11.40
N PHE A 66 -4.59 5.49 11.70
CA PHE A 66 -5.23 5.22 12.98
C PHE A 66 -6.05 3.93 12.86
N ARG A 67 -5.76 2.93 13.70
CA ARG A 67 -6.57 1.71 13.80
C ARG A 67 -7.14 1.62 15.21
N SER A 68 -8.38 1.12 15.33
CA SER A 68 -9.15 1.17 16.57
C SER A 68 -8.49 0.48 17.78
N ASN A 69 -7.54 -0.44 17.55
CA ASN A 69 -6.88 -1.23 18.59
C ASN A 69 -5.34 -1.18 18.51
N SER A 70 -4.76 -0.18 17.84
CA SER A 70 -3.30 0.00 17.82
C SER A 70 -2.91 1.46 17.98
N GLU A 71 -1.66 1.68 18.40
CA GLU A 71 -1.08 3.02 18.31
C GLU A 71 -1.12 3.52 16.86
N PRO A 72 -1.27 4.85 16.64
CA PRO A 72 -1.14 5.43 15.32
C PRO A 72 0.22 5.05 14.73
N GLU A 73 0.22 4.61 13.48
CA GLU A 73 1.45 4.24 12.79
C GLU A 73 1.75 5.25 11.67
N ASP A 74 3.01 5.71 11.62
CA ASP A 74 3.50 6.59 10.57
C ASP A 74 3.93 5.76 9.34
N TYR A 75 3.26 6.01 8.21
CA TYR A 75 3.49 5.36 6.93
C TYR A 75 4.41 6.17 6.01
N ALA A 76 4.79 7.40 6.35
CA ALA A 76 5.68 8.22 5.54
C ALA A 76 7.02 7.52 5.23
N PRO A 77 7.71 6.87 6.20
CA PRO A 77 8.96 6.15 5.90
C PRO A 77 8.78 5.01 4.91
N TYR A 78 7.63 4.33 4.92
CA TYR A 78 7.35 3.26 3.97
C TYR A 78 7.08 3.80 2.57
N ALA A 79 6.32 4.89 2.48
CA ALA A 79 6.03 5.57 1.21
C ALA A 79 7.31 6.09 0.55
N ASP A 80 8.19 6.75 1.31
CA ASP A 80 9.49 7.22 0.83
C ASP A 80 10.35 6.07 0.29
N ASP A 81 10.39 4.95 1.01
CA ASP A 81 11.19 3.81 0.60
C ASP A 81 10.63 3.13 -0.67
N VAL A 82 9.30 3.10 -0.83
CA VAL A 82 8.65 2.63 -2.07
C VAL A 82 8.95 3.57 -3.23
N ILE A 83 8.77 4.88 -3.06
CA ILE A 83 9.07 5.89 -4.10
C ILE A 83 10.54 5.78 -4.56
N ARG A 84 11.46 5.52 -3.63
CA ARG A 84 12.89 5.37 -3.92
C ARG A 84 13.22 4.07 -4.66
N LYS A 85 12.52 2.97 -4.36
CA LYS A 85 12.84 1.62 -4.85
C LYS A 85 12.08 1.23 -6.11
N PHE A 86 10.88 1.77 -6.32
CA PHE A 86 9.95 1.30 -7.35
C PHE A 86 9.65 2.39 -8.36
N ASP A 87 9.56 2.01 -9.63
CA ASP A 87 9.03 2.88 -10.67
C ASP A 87 7.51 2.72 -10.74
N LEU A 88 6.80 3.71 -10.19
CA LEU A 88 5.34 3.71 -10.16
C LEU A 88 4.71 4.36 -11.40
N SER A 89 5.50 4.72 -12.42
CA SER A 89 5.11 5.64 -13.51
C SER A 89 4.31 5.03 -14.68
N ASN A 90 3.87 3.75 -14.60
CA ASN A 90 3.17 3.05 -15.71
C ASN A 90 1.69 2.75 -15.45
#